data_AF-A0A7W9ZC71-F1
#
_entry.id   AF-A0A7W9ZC71-F1
#
_cell.length_a   1.000
_cell.length_b   1.000
_cell.length_c   1.000
_cell.angle_alpha   90.00
_cell.angle_beta   90.00
_cell.angle_gamma   90.00
#
_symmetry.space_group_name_H-M   'P 1'
#
loop_
_entity.id
_entity.type
_entity.pdbx_description
1 polymer ?
#
loop_
_entity_poly.entity_id
_entity_poly.type
_entity_poly.pdbx_seq_one_letter_code
_entity_poly.pdbx_strand_id
1 'polypeptide(L)'
;MNNVSNKNNPQENIQAEIKFLNDMKTLMKNLPRIDKSLKGYGYKYQDFNDILEEIENVIEKHNLDLMFRQFPTFTHDPYGRVHVIRTTFYSTSSGYRESFDTPILTENLQWNSENGSKNVNTLPQFVGSAITYFKRYALVACLNIKSEMDTDAAPIYNNYENRNSVPNKQVSVNQKQEQKKDINQNQNQLKDFDKKLKTDKFYCYEIFRDALFNIKN
;
A
#
# COMPACT_ATOMS: atom_id res chain seq x y z
N MET A 1 -10.04 -48.85 -6.68
CA MET A 1 -9.56 -47.51 -6.28
C MET A 1 -9.05 -46.83 -7.54
N ASN A 2 -9.85 -45.92 -8.10
CA ASN A 2 -9.53 -45.25 -9.35
C ASN A 2 -8.55 -44.11 -9.07
N ASN A 3 -7.32 -44.27 -9.56
CA ASN A 3 -6.36 -43.18 -9.69
C ASN A 3 -6.92 -42.17 -10.69
N VAL A 4 -7.55 -41.11 -10.21
CA VAL A 4 -7.82 -39.91 -11.01
C VAL A 4 -6.49 -39.20 -11.18
N SER A 5 -5.72 -39.63 -12.18
CA SER A 5 -4.59 -38.85 -12.67
C SER A 5 -5.15 -37.58 -13.30
N ASN A 6 -5.13 -36.49 -12.54
CA ASN A 6 -5.49 -35.16 -13.00
C ASN A 6 -4.40 -34.69 -13.98
N LYS A 7 -4.49 -35.14 -15.23
CA LYS A 7 -3.62 -34.67 -16.31
C LYS A 7 -4.18 -33.33 -16.79
N ASN A 8 -3.77 -32.24 -16.15
CA ASN A 8 -3.98 -30.90 -16.69
C ASN A 8 -3.30 -30.84 -18.07
N ASN A 9 -4.09 -30.75 -19.13
CA ASN A 9 -3.59 -30.66 -20.49
C ASN A 9 -2.84 -29.32 -20.66
N PRO A 10 -1.55 -29.31 -21.06
CA PRO A 10 -0.79 -28.07 -21.22
C PRO A 10 -1.47 -27.04 -22.13
N GLN A 11 -2.21 -27.48 -23.15
CA GLN A 11 -2.95 -26.61 -24.06
C GLN A 11 -4.13 -25.90 -23.37
N GLU A 12 -4.83 -26.59 -22.47
CA GLU A 12 -5.95 -26.00 -21.70
C GLU A 12 -5.45 -24.93 -20.73
N ASN A 13 -4.29 -25.14 -20.10
CA ASN A 13 -3.68 -24.14 -19.21
C ASN A 13 -3.28 -22.87 -19.98
N ILE A 14 -2.69 -23.01 -21.17
CA ILE A 14 -2.32 -21.87 -22.03
C ILE A 14 -3.56 -21.10 -22.46
N GLN A 15 -4.64 -21.80 -22.85
CA GLN A 15 -5.88 -21.15 -23.25
C GLN A 15 -6.54 -20.41 -22.09
N ALA A 16 -6.50 -20.98 -20.87
CA ALA A 16 -6.99 -20.35 -19.66
C ALA A 16 -6.22 -19.06 -19.33
N GLU A 17 -4.90 -19.08 -19.45
CA GLU A 17 -4.03 -17.92 -19.27
C GLU A 17 -4.31 -16.83 -20.30
N ILE A 18 -4.38 -17.18 -21.59
CA ILE A 18 -4.70 -16.23 -22.67
C ILE A 18 -6.05 -15.55 -22.44
N LYS A 19 -7.07 -16.34 -22.06
CA LYS A 19 -8.40 -15.79 -21.74
C LYS A 19 -8.33 -14.82 -20.56
N PHE A 20 -7.69 -15.24 -19.47
CA PHE A 20 -7.50 -14.41 -18.29
C PHE A 20 -6.81 -13.07 -18.62
N LEU A 21 -5.73 -13.11 -19.41
CA LEU A 21 -5.01 -11.91 -19.84
C LEU A 21 -5.87 -10.98 -20.72
N ASN A 22 -6.73 -11.55 -21.58
CA ASN A 22 -7.66 -10.76 -22.38
C ASN A 22 -8.74 -10.09 -21.53
N ASP A 23 -9.26 -10.79 -20.52
CA ASP A 23 -10.23 -10.22 -19.58
C ASP A 23 -9.56 -9.10 -18.76
N MET A 24 -8.35 -9.31 -18.24
CA MET A 24 -7.59 -8.30 -17.49
C MET A 24 -7.30 -7.06 -18.36
N LYS A 25 -6.91 -7.26 -19.62
CA LYS A 25 -6.71 -6.17 -20.59
C LYS A 25 -8.00 -5.39 -20.83
N THR A 26 -9.14 -6.07 -20.90
CA THR A 26 -10.45 -5.42 -21.08
C THR A 26 -10.83 -4.61 -19.85
N LEU A 27 -10.63 -5.15 -18.65
CA LEU A 27 -10.81 -4.43 -17.39
C LEU A 27 -9.98 -3.14 -17.37
N MET A 28 -8.67 -3.23 -17.55
CA MET A 28 -7.75 -2.07 -17.49
C MET A 28 -8.06 -0.98 -18.53
N LYS A 29 -8.56 -1.36 -19.71
CA LYS A 29 -8.92 -0.39 -20.76
C LYS A 29 -10.22 0.36 -20.50
N ASN A 30 -11.14 -0.24 -19.76
CA ASN A 30 -12.48 0.31 -19.55
C ASN A 30 -12.68 0.91 -18.16
N LEU A 31 -11.70 0.77 -17.25
CA LEU A 31 -11.71 1.49 -15.98
C LEU A 31 -11.67 3.00 -16.21
N PRO A 32 -12.59 3.76 -15.58
CA PRO A 32 -12.59 5.20 -15.71
C PRO A 32 -11.41 5.81 -14.94
N ARG A 33 -11.23 7.11 -15.14
CA ARG A 33 -10.46 7.92 -14.20
C ARG A 33 -11.24 7.98 -12.90
N ILE A 34 -10.57 7.73 -11.78
CA ILE A 34 -11.16 7.83 -10.45
C ILE A 34 -10.44 8.96 -9.71
N ASP A 35 -11.22 9.97 -9.34
CA ASP A 35 -10.73 11.22 -8.82
C ASP A 35 -10.37 11.10 -7.32
N LYS A 36 -9.41 11.91 -6.85
CA LYS A 36 -8.99 11.88 -5.44
C LYS A 36 -10.01 12.69 -4.62
N SER A 37 -11.11 12.05 -4.22
CA SER A 37 -12.27 12.65 -3.56
C SER A 37 -12.08 12.90 -2.05
N LEU A 38 -11.28 12.07 -1.38
CA LEU A 38 -11.07 12.11 0.06
C LEU A 38 -9.82 12.92 0.46
N LYS A 39 -9.80 13.42 1.70
CA LYS A 39 -8.69 14.19 2.28
C LYS A 39 -8.26 13.60 3.62
N GLY A 40 -6.96 13.52 3.86
CA GLY A 40 -6.40 13.10 5.15
C GLY A 40 -4.90 13.43 5.23
N TYR A 41 -4.42 13.76 6.43
CA TYR A 41 -2.99 14.05 6.69
C TYR A 41 -2.33 15.01 5.68
N GLY A 42 -3.08 16.02 5.21
CA GLY A 42 -2.57 17.06 4.29
C GLY A 42 -2.59 16.69 2.80
N TYR A 43 -3.01 15.48 2.42
CA TYR A 43 -3.11 15.05 1.02
C TYR A 43 -4.51 14.55 0.64
N LYS A 44 -4.75 14.45 -0.67
CA LYS A 44 -5.96 13.84 -1.23
C LYS A 44 -5.70 12.41 -1.66
N TYR A 45 -6.70 11.54 -1.56
CA TYR A 45 -6.62 10.15 -2.02
C TYR A 45 -7.96 9.69 -2.61
N GLN A 46 -7.91 8.67 -3.45
CA GLN A 46 -9.12 8.01 -4.02
C GLN A 46 -9.84 7.23 -2.92
N ASP A 47 -11.16 7.21 -2.92
CA ASP A 47 -11.91 6.30 -2.04
C ASP A 47 -11.62 4.84 -2.45
N PHE A 48 -11.41 3.98 -1.46
CA PHE A 48 -11.21 2.57 -1.73
C PHE A 48 -12.50 1.92 -2.23
N ASN A 49 -13.66 2.33 -1.71
CA ASN A 49 -14.94 1.76 -2.11
C ASN A 49 -15.28 2.16 -3.56
N ASP A 50 -15.08 3.42 -3.95
CA ASP A 50 -15.25 3.87 -5.34
C ASP A 50 -14.39 3.04 -6.30
N ILE A 51 -13.15 2.68 -5.90
CA ILE A 51 -12.29 1.81 -6.70
C ILE A 51 -12.89 0.39 -6.83
N LEU A 52 -13.39 -0.19 -5.74
CA LEU A 52 -13.99 -1.53 -5.77
C LEU A 52 -15.24 -1.55 -6.67
N GLU A 53 -16.13 -0.58 -6.48
CA GLU A 53 -17.38 -0.46 -7.24
C GLU A 53 -17.10 -0.28 -8.73
N GLU A 54 -16.14 0.56 -9.12
CA GLU A 54 -15.80 0.73 -10.55
C GLU A 54 -15.16 -0.52 -11.17
N ILE A 55 -14.37 -1.28 -10.41
CA ILE A 55 -13.83 -2.57 -10.88
C ILE A 55 -14.98 -3.57 -11.10
N GLU A 56 -15.88 -3.70 -10.14
CA GLU A 56 -17.05 -4.59 -10.22
C GLU A 56 -17.96 -4.20 -11.39
N ASN A 57 -18.26 -2.90 -11.54
CA ASN A 57 -19.06 -2.37 -12.64
C ASN A 57 -18.47 -2.71 -14.01
N VAL A 58 -17.15 -2.59 -14.20
CA VAL A 58 -16.50 -2.94 -15.48
C VAL A 58 -16.53 -4.45 -15.73
N ILE A 59 -16.31 -5.26 -14.70
CA ILE A 59 -16.39 -6.73 -14.81
C ILE A 59 -17.80 -7.15 -15.26
N GLU A 60 -18.84 -6.62 -14.61
CA GLU A 60 -20.23 -6.94 -14.93
C GLU A 60 -20.64 -6.42 -16.31
N LYS A 61 -20.37 -5.14 -16.59
CA LYS A 61 -20.74 -4.49 -17.86
C LYS A 61 -20.13 -5.17 -19.08
N HIS A 62 -18.93 -5.73 -18.94
CA HIS A 62 -18.23 -6.41 -20.03
C HIS A 62 -18.32 -7.94 -19.95
N ASN A 63 -19.07 -8.49 -18.98
CA ASN A 63 -19.23 -9.92 -18.74
C ASN A 63 -17.88 -10.67 -18.70
N LEU A 64 -16.95 -10.13 -17.91
CA LEU A 64 -15.61 -10.69 -17.75
C LEU A 64 -15.66 -11.86 -16.76
N ASP A 65 -15.01 -12.98 -17.06
CA ASP A 65 -14.87 -14.09 -16.11
C ASP A 65 -13.74 -13.79 -15.13
N LEU A 66 -13.86 -12.72 -14.36
CA LEU A 66 -12.86 -12.24 -13.42
C LEU A 66 -13.47 -11.99 -12.05
N MET A 67 -12.69 -12.30 -11.02
CA MET A 67 -12.89 -11.84 -9.66
C MET A 67 -11.53 -11.55 -9.04
N PHE A 68 -11.49 -10.71 -8.00
CA PHE A 68 -10.28 -10.49 -7.23
C PHE A 68 -10.53 -10.54 -5.73
N ARG A 69 -9.47 -10.76 -4.95
CA ARG A 69 -9.49 -10.67 -3.49
C ARG A 69 -8.21 -10.05 -2.99
N GLN A 70 -8.31 -9.30 -1.89
CA GLN A 70 -7.16 -8.75 -1.17
C GLN A 70 -7.22 -9.09 0.32
N PHE A 71 -6.16 -9.69 0.84
CA PHE A 71 -6.07 -10.02 2.26
C PHE A 71 -4.65 -9.83 2.83
N PRO A 72 -4.52 -9.40 4.10
CA PRO A 72 -3.25 -9.40 4.79
C PRO A 72 -2.73 -10.82 4.96
N THR A 73 -1.45 -11.02 4.69
CA THR A 73 -0.74 -12.29 4.90
C THR A 73 0.74 -12.00 5.15
N PHE A 74 1.58 -13.02 5.08
CA PHE A 74 3.02 -12.88 5.10
C PHE A 74 3.65 -13.69 3.96
N THR A 75 4.84 -13.26 3.57
CA THR A 75 5.78 -14.00 2.73
C THR A 75 7.13 -14.08 3.44
N HIS A 76 8.10 -14.74 2.82
CA HIS A 76 9.47 -14.82 3.33
C HIS A 76 10.42 -14.26 2.28
N ASP A 77 11.30 -13.37 2.73
CA ASP A 77 12.49 -12.98 1.99
C ASP A 77 13.73 -13.60 2.66
N PRO A 78 14.95 -13.41 2.11
CA PRO A 78 16.17 -13.91 2.74
C PRO A 78 16.47 -13.35 4.14
N TYR A 79 15.79 -12.27 4.56
CA TYR A 79 16.00 -11.57 5.83
C TYR A 79 14.92 -11.91 6.87
N GLY A 80 13.83 -12.58 6.48
CA GLY A 80 12.83 -13.13 7.38
C GLY A 80 11.39 -13.00 6.87
N ARG A 81 10.45 -12.91 7.82
CA ARG A 81 9.03 -12.76 7.53
C ARG A 81 8.73 -11.32 7.12
N VAL A 82 8.03 -11.15 6.00
CA VAL A 82 7.55 -9.86 5.50
C VAL A 82 6.02 -9.87 5.50
N HIS A 83 5.41 -8.90 6.16
CA HIS A 83 3.96 -8.69 6.12
C HIS A 83 3.56 -8.06 4.79
N VAL A 84 2.52 -8.60 4.14
CA VAL A 84 2.11 -8.18 2.80
C VAL A 84 0.59 -8.13 2.70
N ILE A 85 0.07 -7.29 1.80
CA ILE A 85 -1.27 -7.44 1.23
C ILE A 85 -1.11 -8.28 -0.03
N ARG A 86 -1.69 -9.48 -0.03
CA ARG A 86 -1.77 -10.30 -1.25
C ARG A 86 -3.01 -9.90 -2.03
N THR A 87 -2.81 -9.52 -3.29
CA THR A 87 -3.88 -9.31 -4.26
C THR A 87 -3.88 -10.48 -5.22
N THR A 88 -5.02 -11.14 -5.36
CA THR A 88 -5.19 -12.28 -6.28
C THR A 88 -6.32 -11.97 -7.23
N PHE A 89 -6.04 -11.99 -8.53
CA PHE A 89 -7.04 -12.03 -9.60
C PHE A 89 -7.21 -13.48 -10.04
N TYR A 90 -8.43 -13.89 -10.33
CA TYR A 90 -8.72 -15.25 -10.77
C TYR A 90 -9.86 -15.29 -11.75
N SER A 91 -9.73 -16.21 -12.71
CA SER A 91 -10.76 -16.50 -13.67
C SER A 91 -11.83 -17.39 -13.04
N THR A 92 -13.08 -16.93 -13.06
CA THR A 92 -14.21 -17.69 -12.52
C THR A 92 -14.55 -18.92 -13.37
N SER A 93 -14.22 -18.90 -14.66
CA SER A 93 -14.50 -19.98 -15.61
C SER A 93 -13.44 -21.08 -15.62
N SER A 94 -12.16 -20.74 -15.48
CA SER A 94 -11.05 -21.69 -15.63
C SER A 94 -10.33 -22.02 -14.31
N GLY A 95 -10.49 -21.20 -13.29
CA GLY A 95 -9.71 -21.30 -12.05
C GLY A 95 -8.27 -20.82 -12.16
N TYR A 96 -7.83 -20.34 -13.34
CA TYR A 96 -6.53 -19.67 -13.49
C TYR A 96 -6.46 -18.47 -12.55
N ARG A 97 -5.30 -18.24 -11.93
CA ARG A 97 -5.12 -17.14 -10.98
C ARG A 97 -3.72 -16.57 -11.04
N GLU A 98 -3.65 -15.25 -10.89
CA GLU A 98 -2.40 -14.51 -10.74
C GLU A 98 -2.43 -13.78 -9.40
N SER A 99 -1.30 -13.76 -8.70
CA SER A 99 -1.21 -13.11 -7.39
C SER A 99 0.07 -12.31 -7.28
N PHE A 100 -0.01 -11.18 -6.61
CA PHE A 100 1.15 -10.38 -6.24
C PHE A 100 1.04 -9.89 -4.79
N ASP A 101 2.19 -9.67 -4.19
CA ASP A 101 2.32 -9.25 -2.80
C ASP A 101 2.77 -7.78 -2.73
N THR A 102 2.02 -6.96 -1.99
CA THR A 102 2.39 -5.57 -1.68
C THR A 102 2.94 -5.51 -0.25
N PRO A 103 4.24 -5.22 -0.06
CA PRO A 103 4.84 -5.12 1.27
C PRO A 103 4.16 -4.06 2.14
N ILE A 104 3.83 -4.45 3.36
CA ILE A 104 3.31 -3.57 4.41
C ILE A 104 4.50 -3.12 5.25
N LEU A 105 5.02 -1.92 5.00
CA LEU A 105 6.14 -1.33 5.76
C LEU A 105 5.70 -0.81 7.14
N THR A 106 4.97 -1.65 7.89
CA THR A 106 4.41 -1.30 9.22
C THR A 106 5.48 -1.04 10.27
N GLU A 107 6.66 -1.61 10.12
CA GLU A 107 7.81 -1.38 11.02
C GLU A 107 8.31 0.07 11.02
N ASN A 108 8.03 0.82 9.94
CA ASN A 108 8.38 2.23 9.81
C ASN A 108 7.22 3.16 10.20
N LEU A 109 6.05 2.60 10.54
CA LEU A 109 4.89 3.37 10.95
C LEU A 109 5.05 3.77 12.43
N GLN A 110 5.41 5.04 12.66
CA GLN A 110 5.56 5.59 14.01
C GLN A 110 4.19 5.95 14.59
N TRP A 111 3.82 5.31 15.71
CA TRP A 111 2.67 5.68 16.52
C TRP A 111 3.07 6.83 17.47
N ASN A 112 2.83 8.07 17.06
CA ASN A 112 3.11 9.23 17.93
C ASN A 112 1.94 9.48 18.88
N SER A 113 1.94 8.81 20.01
CA SER A 113 0.99 9.07 21.12
C SER A 113 1.29 10.36 21.90
N GLU A 114 2.39 11.06 21.60
CA GLU A 114 3.02 12.00 22.54
C GLU A 114 2.27 13.32 22.77
N ASN A 115 1.32 13.68 21.92
CA ASN A 115 0.48 14.84 22.17
C ASN A 115 -0.91 14.34 22.55
N GLY A 116 -1.26 14.42 23.84
CA GLY A 116 -2.53 13.99 24.46
C GLY A 116 -3.79 14.70 23.93
N SER A 117 -3.95 14.76 22.61
CA SER A 117 -5.14 15.19 21.89
C SER A 117 -6.17 14.07 21.96
N LYS A 118 -7.39 14.42 22.33
CA LYS A 118 -8.46 13.50 22.74
C LYS A 118 -9.03 12.59 21.63
N ASN A 119 -8.41 12.51 20.46
CA ASN A 119 -8.87 11.72 19.31
C ASN A 119 -7.71 11.05 18.57
N VAL A 120 -6.84 10.33 19.30
CA VAL A 120 -5.86 9.43 18.68
C VAL A 120 -6.53 8.09 18.38
N ASN A 121 -6.47 7.66 17.11
CA ASN A 121 -6.94 6.33 16.68
C ASN A 121 -6.31 5.23 17.54
N THR A 122 -7.07 4.26 18.04
CA THR A 122 -6.48 3.09 18.72
C THR A 122 -5.53 2.35 17.77
N LEU A 123 -4.58 1.58 18.32
CA LEU A 123 -3.65 0.77 17.52
C LEU A 123 -4.39 -0.10 16.45
N PRO A 124 -5.52 -0.77 16.76
CA PRO A 124 -6.33 -1.44 15.74
C PRO A 124 -6.82 -0.54 14.59
N GLN A 125 -7.27 0.68 14.91
CA GLN A 125 -7.75 1.63 13.90
C GLN A 125 -6.61 2.13 13.02
N PHE A 126 -5.43 2.34 13.61
CA PHE A 126 -4.21 2.69 12.87
C PHE A 126 -3.80 1.57 11.91
N VAL A 127 -3.69 0.33 12.39
CA VAL A 127 -3.38 -0.85 11.56
C VAL A 127 -4.43 -1.06 10.47
N GLY A 128 -5.72 -0.90 10.81
CA GLY A 128 -6.82 -0.97 9.85
C GLY A 128 -6.67 0.06 8.73
N SER A 129 -6.35 1.31 9.07
CA SER A 129 -6.13 2.38 8.09
C SER A 129 -4.92 2.11 7.18
N ALA A 130 -3.84 1.53 7.72
CA ALA A 130 -2.67 1.13 6.93
C ALA A 130 -3.01 -0.01 5.96
N ILE A 131 -3.77 -1.01 6.40
CA ILE A 131 -4.23 -2.11 5.52
C ILE A 131 -5.06 -1.56 4.37
N THR A 132 -6.03 -0.67 4.64
CA THR A 132 -6.85 -0.04 3.60
C THR A 132 -6.01 0.78 2.63
N TYR A 133 -5.01 1.51 3.13
CA TYR A 133 -4.06 2.25 2.30
C TYR A 133 -3.33 1.32 1.32
N PHE A 134 -2.68 0.26 1.80
CA PHE A 134 -1.93 -0.65 0.93
C PHE A 134 -2.82 -1.40 -0.06
N LYS A 135 -4.03 -1.81 0.35
CA LYS A 135 -5.03 -2.41 -0.55
C LYS A 135 -5.39 -1.50 -1.72
N ARG A 136 -5.67 -0.22 -1.42
CA ARG A 136 -6.00 0.80 -2.42
C ARG A 136 -4.89 0.96 -3.46
N TYR A 137 -3.68 1.24 -2.99
CA TYR A 137 -2.56 1.50 -3.89
C TYR A 137 -2.12 0.27 -4.69
N ALA A 138 -2.28 -0.94 -4.13
CA ALA A 138 -2.06 -2.18 -4.87
C ALA A 138 -2.98 -2.31 -6.09
N LEU A 139 -4.27 -1.99 -5.95
CA LEU A 139 -5.23 -2.03 -7.08
C LEU A 139 -4.96 -0.92 -8.09
N VAL A 140 -4.78 0.32 -7.61
CA VAL A 140 -4.54 1.47 -8.49
C VAL A 140 -3.31 1.25 -9.36
N ALA A 141 -2.22 0.76 -8.77
CA ALA A 141 -0.98 0.46 -9.48
C ALA A 141 -1.14 -0.73 -10.44
N CYS A 142 -1.75 -1.85 -10.00
CA CYS A 142 -1.89 -3.04 -10.83
C CYS A 142 -2.80 -2.81 -12.04
N LEU A 143 -3.90 -2.08 -11.85
CA LEU A 143 -4.92 -1.87 -12.89
C LEU A 143 -4.71 -0.59 -13.72
N ASN A 144 -3.66 0.19 -13.43
CA ASN A 144 -3.38 1.48 -14.08
C ASN A 144 -4.55 2.47 -13.99
N ILE A 145 -5.23 2.53 -12.85
CA ILE A 145 -6.34 3.46 -12.62
C ILE A 145 -5.80 4.89 -12.64
N LYS A 146 -6.36 5.74 -13.51
CA LYS A 146 -5.93 7.14 -13.67
C LYS A 146 -6.49 8.00 -12.54
N SER A 147 -5.72 9.02 -12.13
CA SER A 147 -6.13 10.02 -11.13
C SER A 147 -5.71 11.45 -11.51
N GLU A 148 -6.09 12.42 -10.69
CA GLU A 148 -5.99 13.87 -10.92
C GLU A 148 -4.72 14.46 -10.33
N MET A 149 -3.61 14.41 -11.07
CA MET A 149 -2.28 14.81 -10.59
C MET A 149 -1.78 14.02 -9.37
N ASP A 150 -0.48 13.74 -9.41
CA ASP A 150 0.21 13.03 -8.35
C ASP A 150 0.67 14.02 -7.26
N THR A 151 -0.20 14.29 -6.28
CA THR A 151 0.09 15.19 -5.15
C THR A 151 0.22 14.47 -3.81
N ASP A 152 0.20 13.14 -3.76
CA ASP A 152 0.15 12.38 -2.49
C ASP A 152 1.51 12.19 -1.82
N ALA A 153 2.62 12.40 -2.55
CA ALA A 153 3.98 12.43 -2.03
C ALA A 153 4.55 13.85 -1.82
N ALA A 154 3.72 14.89 -1.87
CA ALA A 154 4.18 16.24 -1.56
C ALA A 154 4.67 16.30 -0.10
N PRO A 155 5.91 16.76 0.18
CA PRO A 155 6.40 16.85 1.54
C PRO A 155 5.45 17.70 2.38
N ILE A 156 5.00 17.14 3.51
CA ILE A 156 4.29 17.89 4.54
C ILE A 156 5.30 18.85 5.15
N TYR A 157 5.47 20.02 4.54
CA TYR A 157 6.01 21.14 5.28
C TYR A 157 4.96 21.48 6.34
N ASN A 158 5.33 21.27 7.61
CA ASN A 158 4.57 21.84 8.72
C ASN A 158 4.56 23.36 8.54
N ASN A 159 3.54 23.87 7.85
CA ASN A 159 3.18 25.27 7.94
C ASN A 159 2.62 25.47 9.33
N TYR A 160 3.52 25.67 10.30
CA TYR A 160 3.21 26.56 11.40
C TYR A 160 2.96 27.91 10.74
N GLU A 161 1.68 28.18 10.42
CA GLU A 161 1.24 29.51 10.03
C GLU A 161 1.59 30.45 11.18
N ASN A 162 2.75 31.09 11.05
CA ASN A 162 3.06 32.31 11.75
C ASN A 162 2.02 33.32 11.22
N ARG A 163 0.98 33.55 12.02
CA ARG A 163 0.08 34.68 11.80
C ARG A 163 0.95 35.93 11.75
N ASN A 164 0.79 36.69 10.67
CA ASN A 164 1.39 38.01 10.38
C ASN A 164 2.59 37.99 9.42
N SER A 165 2.33 37.90 8.12
CA SER A 165 3.07 38.73 7.14
C SER A 165 2.38 38.74 5.76
N VAL A 166 2.11 39.96 5.29
CA VAL A 166 1.51 40.37 4.02
C VAL A 166 2.51 40.11 2.86
N PRO A 167 2.10 39.92 1.59
CA PRO A 167 2.96 39.30 0.58
C PRO A 167 3.89 40.33 -0.09
N ASN A 168 5.14 39.94 -0.35
CA ASN A 168 5.93 40.64 -1.35
C ASN A 168 6.87 39.72 -2.16
N LYS A 169 7.07 40.14 -3.39
CA LYS A 169 7.61 39.44 -4.57
C LYS A 169 9.14 39.59 -4.64
N GLN A 170 9.79 38.68 -5.40
CA GLN A 170 11.18 38.69 -5.92
C GLN A 170 12.27 38.15 -4.95
N VAL A 171 13.37 37.51 -5.35
CA VAL A 171 13.94 36.97 -6.60
C VAL A 171 15.06 35.97 -6.19
N SER A 172 15.40 35.07 -7.10
CA SER A 172 16.47 34.05 -7.10
C SER A 172 17.87 34.45 -6.58
N VAL A 173 18.64 33.40 -6.23
CA VAL A 173 20.12 33.22 -6.19
C VAL A 173 20.69 32.92 -4.79
N ASN A 174 20.85 31.63 -4.47
CA ASN A 174 22.04 31.01 -3.82
C ASN A 174 21.76 29.56 -3.38
N GLN A 175 22.00 28.58 -4.27
CA GLN A 175 21.80 27.15 -3.96
C GLN A 175 23.10 26.31 -3.92
N LYS A 176 24.29 26.91 -3.97
CA LYS A 176 25.54 26.13 -4.13
C LYS A 176 26.49 26.11 -2.91
N GLN A 177 26.15 26.72 -1.77
CA GLN A 177 27.02 26.69 -0.59
C GLN A 177 26.51 25.88 0.61
N GLU A 178 25.22 25.50 0.67
CA GLU A 178 24.68 24.70 1.78
C GLU A 178 24.92 23.18 1.64
N GLN A 179 25.06 22.65 0.42
CA GLN A 179 25.18 21.20 0.18
C GLN A 179 26.43 20.52 0.78
N LYS A 180 27.48 21.26 1.18
CA LYS A 180 28.71 20.64 1.73
C LYS A 180 28.70 20.45 3.24
N LYS A 181 27.82 21.12 4.00
CA LYS A 181 27.74 20.95 5.47
C LYS A 181 26.83 19.78 5.87
N ASP A 182 25.78 19.50 5.08
CA ASP A 182 24.78 18.47 5.40
C ASP A 182 25.28 17.02 5.25
N ILE A 183 26.33 16.80 4.45
CA ILE A 183 26.86 15.45 4.21
C ILE A 183 27.57 14.89 5.45
N ASN A 184 28.26 15.73 6.23
CA ASN A 184 29.00 15.28 7.42
C ASN A 184 28.10 15.08 8.66
N GLN A 185 26.98 15.80 8.78
CA GLN A 185 26.02 15.57 9.88
C GLN A 185 25.20 14.29 9.68
N ASN A 186 24.85 13.95 8.42
CA ASN A 186 24.10 12.73 8.11
C ASN A 186 24.87 11.44 8.45
N GLN A 187 26.19 11.41 8.27
CA GLN A 187 26.99 10.21 8.54
C GLN A 187 27.08 9.84 10.03
N ASN A 188 27.04 10.83 10.93
CA ASN A 188 27.07 10.58 12.37
C ASN A 188 25.70 10.18 12.92
N GLN A 189 24.60 10.73 12.36
CA GLN A 189 23.24 10.33 12.75
C GLN A 189 22.89 8.90 12.32
N LEU A 190 23.36 8.46 11.14
CA LEU A 190 23.17 7.09 10.65
C LEU A 190 23.73 6.02 11.60
N LYS A 191 24.90 6.29 12.22
CA LYS A 191 25.54 5.33 13.14
C LYS A 191 24.81 5.20 14.49
N ASP A 192 24.23 6.29 14.99
CA ASP A 192 23.44 6.27 16.22
C ASP A 192 22.04 5.66 16.00
N PHE A 193 21.47 5.83 14.80
CA PHE A 193 20.20 5.22 14.42
C PHE A 193 20.28 3.69 14.38
N ASP A 194 21.34 3.14 13.77
CA ASP A 194 21.57 1.69 13.68
C ASP A 194 21.71 1.02 15.07
N LYS A 195 22.25 1.75 16.05
CA LYS A 195 22.43 1.23 17.41
C LYS A 195 21.12 1.19 18.19
N LYS A 196 20.25 2.19 18.00
CA LYS A 196 18.93 2.28 18.67
C LYS A 196 17.91 1.33 18.05
N LEU A 197 17.94 1.17 16.73
CA LEU A 197 17.09 0.22 15.98
C LEU A 197 17.26 -1.23 16.44
N LYS A 198 18.48 -1.64 16.80
CA LYS A 198 18.76 -2.99 17.31
C LYS A 198 18.12 -3.26 18.68
N THR A 199 17.91 -2.26 19.51
CA THR A 199 17.34 -2.43 20.86
C THR A 199 15.81 -2.41 20.82
N ASP A 200 15.21 -1.53 20.02
CA ASP A 200 13.75 -1.38 19.94
C ASP A 200 13.06 -2.50 19.14
N LYS A 201 13.77 -3.13 18.19
CA LYS A 201 13.24 -4.26 17.37
C LYS A 201 12.85 -5.48 18.22
N PHE A 202 13.50 -5.70 19.37
CA PHE A 202 13.14 -6.78 20.30
C PHE A 202 11.90 -6.46 21.13
N TYR A 203 11.65 -5.19 21.43
CA TYR A 203 10.56 -4.78 22.32
C TYR A 203 9.18 -4.87 21.66
N CYS A 204 9.06 -4.39 20.42
CA CYS A 204 7.79 -4.44 19.68
C CYS A 204 7.38 -5.88 19.30
N TYR A 205 8.36 -6.77 19.08
CA TYR A 205 8.12 -8.18 18.77
C TYR A 205 7.60 -8.96 19.99
N GLU A 206 8.15 -8.70 21.19
CA GLU A 206 7.70 -9.33 22.45
C GLU A 206 6.23 -8.97 22.75
N ILE A 207 5.85 -7.70 22.61
CA ILE A 207 4.48 -7.24 22.89
C ILE A 207 3.46 -7.86 21.93
N PHE A 208 3.79 -7.97 20.63
CA PHE A 208 2.90 -8.58 19.64
C PHE A 208 2.77 -10.10 19.81
N ARG A 209 3.87 -10.78 20.17
CA ARG A 209 3.86 -12.22 20.50
C ARG A 209 2.96 -12.50 21.71
N ASP A 210 3.08 -11.70 22.75
CA ASP A 210 2.33 -11.89 23.99
C ASP A 210 0.83 -11.59 23.81
N ALA A 211 0.49 -10.59 22.98
CA ALA A 211 -0.90 -10.33 22.59
C ALA A 211 -1.53 -11.51 21.80
N LEU A 212 -0.76 -12.17 20.93
CA LEU A 212 -1.22 -13.34 20.17
C LEU A 212 -1.39 -14.60 21.04
N PHE A 213 -0.53 -14.79 22.04
CA PHE A 213 -0.61 -15.94 22.95
C PHE A 213 -1.80 -15.84 23.91
N ASN A 214 -2.17 -14.62 24.32
CA ASN A 214 -3.29 -14.37 25.24
C ASN A 214 -4.68 -14.45 24.57
N ILE A 215 -4.77 -14.69 23.26
CA ILE A 215 -6.04 -14.88 22.53
C ILE A 215 -6.48 -16.36 22.51
N LYS A 216 -5.65 -17.29 23.04
CA LYS A 216 -6.05 -18.67 23.32
C LYS A 216 -6.03 -18.93 24.83
N ASN A 217 -7.12 -18.54 25.50
CA ASN A 217 -7.73 -19.21 26.65
C ASN A 217 -9.16 -18.69 26.80
#